data_AF-A0A497XT76-F1
#
_entry.id   AF-A0A497XT76-F1
#
_cell.length_a   1.000
_cell.length_b   1.000
_cell.length_c   1.000
_cell.angle_alpha   90.00
_cell.angle_beta   90.00
_cell.angle_gamma   90.00
#
_symmetry.space_group_name_H-M   'P 1'
#
loop_
_entity.id
_entity.type
_entity.pdbx_description
1 polymer ?
#
loop_
_entity_poly.entity_id
_entity_poly.type
_entity_poly.pdbx_seq_one_letter_code
_entity_poly.pdbx_strand_id
1 'polypeptide(L)'
;MYKSMLFLHIFFAMVWIGGMVFNLLFLQPASKEIKPEETRLSFAHRVLGRFFSAVWLSIAILFLTGMWMWHSVRPDFNTNALFHTKLFLFGIMVLNFIYIYFYLFRKRLFKHIPNFVWINLILGILVTLIITYIR
;
A
#
# COMPACT_ATOMS: atom_id res chain seq x y z
N MET A 1 -19.85 -6.51 -15.07
CA MET A 1 -18.40 -6.76 -14.87
C MET A 1 -17.68 -5.57 -14.23
N TYR A 2 -17.84 -4.34 -14.73
CA TYR A 2 -17.21 -3.13 -14.16
C TYR A 2 -17.42 -2.94 -12.65
N LYS A 3 -18.67 -3.02 -12.15
CA LYS A 3 -18.99 -2.86 -10.73
C LYS A 3 -18.20 -3.82 -9.82
N SER A 4 -18.06 -5.07 -10.23
CA SER A 4 -17.30 -6.09 -9.49
C SER A 4 -15.81 -5.75 -9.42
N MET A 5 -15.24 -5.25 -10.52
CA MET A 5 -13.83 -4.82 -10.54
C MET A 5 -13.59 -3.56 -9.73
N LEU A 6 -14.52 -2.61 -9.78
CA LEU A 6 -14.48 -1.41 -8.94
C LEU A 6 -14.54 -1.77 -7.46
N PHE A 7 -15.43 -2.70 -7.09
CA PHE A 7 -15.51 -3.21 -5.73
C PHE A 7 -14.17 -3.82 -5.28
N LEU A 8 -13.58 -4.71 -6.08
CA LEU A 8 -12.26 -5.29 -5.77
C LEU A 8 -11.17 -4.22 -5.66
N HIS A 9 -11.14 -3.26 -6.58
CA HIS A 9 -10.17 -2.18 -6.57
C HIS A 9 -10.25 -1.36 -5.28
N ILE A 10 -11.45 -0.90 -4.92
CA ILE A 10 -11.66 -0.11 -3.70
C ILE A 10 -11.37 -0.95 -2.45
N PHE A 11 -11.80 -2.20 -2.42
CA PHE A 11 -11.58 -3.10 -1.30
C PHE A 11 -10.09 -3.29 -1.03
N PHE A 12 -9.29 -3.61 -2.05
CA PHE A 12 -7.84 -3.79 -1.87
C PHE A 12 -7.09 -2.47 -1.62
N ALA A 13 -7.62 -1.33 -2.09
CA ALA A 13 -7.12 -0.01 -1.70
C ALA A 13 -7.32 0.23 -0.19
N MET A 14 -8.51 -0.11 0.33
CA MET A 14 -8.82 -0.02 1.77
C MET A 14 -7.95 -0.97 2.60
N VAL A 15 -7.75 -2.22 2.15
CA VAL A 15 -6.87 -3.18 2.84
C VAL A 15 -5.45 -2.63 2.95
N TRP A 16 -4.92 -2.05 1.88
CA TRP A 16 -3.56 -1.52 1.90
C TRP A 16 -3.45 -0.23 2.73
N ILE A 17 -4.25 0.80 2.43
CA ILE A 17 -4.22 2.09 3.15
C ILE A 17 -4.62 1.92 4.61
N GLY A 18 -5.73 1.24 4.87
CA GLY A 18 -6.20 0.93 6.22
C GLY A 18 -5.21 0.07 6.99
N GLY A 19 -4.55 -0.87 6.33
CA GLY A 19 -3.47 -1.65 6.92
C GLY A 19 -2.25 -0.82 7.34
N MET A 20 -1.86 0.19 6.54
CA MET A 20 -0.79 1.13 6.90
C MET A 20 -1.18 1.96 8.12
N VAL A 21 -2.41 2.49 8.16
CA VAL A 21 -2.96 3.22 9.31
C VAL A 21 -2.97 2.33 10.56
N PHE A 22 -3.49 1.10 10.44
CA PHE A 22 -3.52 0.13 11.54
C PHE A 22 -2.11 -0.14 12.07
N ASN A 23 -1.15 -0.37 11.19
CA ASN A 23 0.23 -0.64 11.55
C ASN A 23 0.86 0.55 12.32
N LEU A 24 0.65 1.77 11.84
CA LEU A 24 1.26 2.97 12.41
C LEU A 24 0.63 3.38 13.75
N LEU A 25 -0.70 3.37 13.83
CA LEU A 25 -1.42 3.97 14.95
C LEU A 25 -1.76 2.98 16.07
N PHE A 26 -1.87 1.68 15.76
CA PHE A 26 -2.32 0.68 16.73
C PHE A 26 -1.25 -0.38 17.00
N LEU A 27 -0.77 -1.03 15.94
CA LEU A 27 0.16 -2.16 16.09
C LEU A 27 1.52 -1.72 16.63
N GLN A 28 2.10 -0.65 16.07
CA GLN A 28 3.42 -0.19 16.48
C GLN A 28 3.47 0.33 17.92
N PRO A 29 2.54 1.20 18.37
CA PRO A 29 2.51 1.63 19.77
C PRO A 29 2.36 0.45 20.72
N ALA A 30 1.42 -0.46 20.46
CA ALA A 30 1.21 -1.65 21.29
C ALA A 30 2.46 -2.56 21.31
N SER A 31 3.18 -2.67 20.20
CA SER A 31 4.40 -3.49 20.13
C SER A 31 5.54 -2.96 21.01
N LYS A 32 5.57 -1.65 21.33
CA LYS A 32 6.64 -1.05 22.17
C LYS A 32 6.59 -1.51 23.62
N GLU A 33 5.43 -1.96 24.09
CA GLU A 33 5.23 -2.44 25.47
C GLU A 33 5.77 -3.86 25.68
N ILE A 34 6.02 -4.60 24.59
CA ILE A 34 6.53 -5.96 24.65
C ILE A 34 8.01 -5.95 25.09
N LYS A 35 8.27 -6.59 26.23
CA LYS A 35 9.62 -6.89 26.75
C LYS A 35 9.78 -8.40 26.92
N PRO A 36 10.97 -8.97 26.69
CA PRO A 36 12.22 -8.34 26.23
C PRO A 36 12.21 -7.99 24.73
N GLU A 37 13.21 -7.23 24.28
CA GLU A 37 13.32 -6.76 22.88
C GLU A 37 13.30 -7.89 21.85
N GLU A 38 13.90 -9.04 22.16
CA GLU A 38 13.88 -10.21 21.26
C GLU A 38 12.46 -10.69 20.95
N THR A 39 11.59 -10.74 21.97
CA THR A 39 10.19 -11.12 21.82
C THR A 39 9.44 -10.10 20.97
N ARG A 40 9.71 -8.81 21.17
CA ARG A 40 9.14 -7.72 20.35
C ARG A 40 9.53 -7.84 18.88
N LEU A 41 10.81 -8.14 18.60
CA LEU A 41 11.31 -8.31 17.23
C LEU A 41 10.71 -9.54 16.55
N SER A 42 10.60 -10.66 17.28
CA SER A 42 9.97 -11.89 16.78
C SER A 42 8.47 -11.68 16.48
N PHE A 43 7.76 -10.99 17.38
CA PHE A 43 6.37 -10.60 17.17
C PHE A 43 6.20 -9.71 15.93
N ALA A 44 6.99 -8.64 15.84
CA ALA A 44 6.98 -7.73 14.70
C ALA A 44 7.25 -8.46 13.38
N HIS A 45 8.22 -9.38 13.34
CA HIS A 45 8.52 -10.17 12.16
C HIS A 45 7.34 -11.05 11.72
N ARG A 46 6.66 -11.71 12.67
CA ARG A 46 5.51 -12.59 12.39
C ARG A 46 4.28 -11.82 11.92
N VAL A 47 4.03 -10.63 12.47
CA VAL A 47 2.88 -9.81 12.09
C VAL A 47 3.15 -9.11 10.76
N LEU A 48 4.30 -8.44 10.62
CA LEU A 48 4.67 -7.75 9.38
C LEU A 48 4.81 -8.71 8.21
N GLY A 49 5.31 -9.94 8.42
CA GLY A 49 5.37 -10.94 7.37
C GLY A 49 4.01 -11.25 6.76
N ARG A 50 2.99 -11.50 7.60
CA ARG A 50 1.61 -11.75 7.14
C ARG A 50 1.00 -10.50 6.49
N PHE A 51 1.24 -9.34 7.09
CA PHE A 51 0.77 -8.06 6.55
C PHE A 51 1.35 -7.78 5.15
N PHE A 52 2.66 -7.98 4.96
CA PHE A 52 3.31 -7.75 3.67
C PHE A 52 2.84 -8.72 2.59
N SER A 53 2.50 -9.97 2.92
CA SER A 53 1.84 -10.87 1.96
C SER A 53 0.49 -10.32 1.48
N ALA A 54 -0.32 -9.74 2.37
CA ALA A 54 -1.58 -9.09 2.01
C ALA A 54 -1.36 -7.80 1.18
N VAL A 55 -0.29 -7.04 1.46
CA VAL A 55 0.09 -5.87 0.66
C VAL A 55 0.51 -6.26 -0.76
N TRP A 56 1.32 -7.31 -0.92
CA TRP A 56 1.67 -7.82 -2.26
C TRP A 56 0.44 -8.21 -3.07
N LEU A 57 -0.52 -8.90 -2.44
CA LEU A 57 -1.80 -9.24 -3.07
C LEU A 57 -2.58 -7.98 -3.47
N SER A 58 -2.62 -6.98 -2.58
CA SER A 58 -3.30 -5.70 -2.83
C SER A 58 -2.69 -4.96 -4.02
N ILE A 59 -1.35 -4.88 -4.09
CA ILE A 59 -0.63 -4.23 -5.21
C ILE A 59 -1.01 -4.89 -6.55
N ALA A 60 -0.96 -6.22 -6.61
CA ALA A 60 -1.26 -6.96 -7.83
C ALA A 60 -2.71 -6.72 -8.28
N ILE A 61 -3.67 -6.81 -7.36
CA ILE A 61 -5.09 -6.64 -7.69
C ILE A 61 -5.39 -5.19 -8.08
N LEU A 62 -4.83 -4.21 -7.38
CA LEU A 62 -5.01 -2.79 -7.70
C LEU A 62 -4.48 -2.45 -9.09
N PHE A 63 -3.31 -2.97 -9.46
CA PHE A 63 -2.73 -2.75 -10.77
C PHE A 63 -3.59 -3.38 -11.87
N LEU A 64 -3.95 -4.66 -11.73
CA LEU A 64 -4.76 -5.38 -12.72
C LEU A 64 -6.15 -4.76 -12.90
N THR A 65 -6.85 -4.50 -11.79
CA THR A 65 -8.19 -3.89 -11.84
C THR A 65 -8.14 -2.45 -12.33
N GLY A 66 -7.13 -1.67 -11.94
CA GLY A 66 -6.95 -0.29 -12.39
C GLY A 66 -6.71 -0.20 -13.90
N MET A 67 -5.82 -1.03 -14.43
CA MET A 67 -5.54 -1.11 -15.87
C MET A 67 -6.78 -1.58 -16.65
N TRP A 68 -7.47 -2.61 -16.16
CA TRP A 68 -8.69 -3.11 -16.80
C TRP A 68 -9.77 -2.02 -16.88
N MET A 69 -10.08 -1.39 -15.74
CA MET A 69 -11.14 -0.38 -15.67
C MET A 69 -10.84 0.81 -16.58
N TRP A 70 -9.58 1.23 -16.67
CA TRP A 70 -9.21 2.30 -17.59
C TRP A 70 -9.38 1.86 -19.04
N HIS A 71 -8.79 0.73 -19.44
CA HIS A 71 -8.85 0.27 -20.83
C HIS A 71 -10.29 -0.02 -21.30
N SER A 72 -11.17 -0.45 -20.39
CA SER A 72 -12.56 -0.80 -20.73
C SER A 72 -13.51 0.39 -20.83
N VAL A 73 -13.19 1.53 -20.20
CA VAL A 73 -14.13 2.65 -20.03
C VAL A 73 -13.61 3.95 -20.67
N ARG A 74 -12.30 4.08 -20.86
CA ARG A 74 -11.61 5.32 -21.23
C ARG A 74 -10.74 5.10 -22.47
N PRO A 75 -11.17 5.54 -23.67
CA PRO A 75 -10.32 5.51 -24.87
C PRO A 75 -9.18 6.54 -24.82
N ASP A 76 -9.17 7.45 -23.83
CA ASP A 76 -8.19 8.53 -23.61
C ASP A 76 -6.97 8.09 -22.77
N PHE A 77 -6.63 6.79 -22.74
CA PHE A 77 -5.48 6.27 -21.98
C PHE A 77 -4.18 7.04 -22.17
N ASN A 78 -3.92 7.52 -23.39
CA ASN A 78 -2.66 8.17 -23.74
C ASN A 78 -2.67 9.69 -23.57
N THR A 79 -3.85 10.30 -23.34
CA THR A 79 -4.01 11.76 -23.31
C THR A 79 -4.34 12.29 -21.91
N ASN A 80 -4.72 11.41 -20.98
CA ASN A 80 -5.11 11.81 -19.64
C ASN A 80 -3.90 11.96 -18.70
N ALA A 81 -3.38 13.19 -18.56
CA ALA A 81 -2.23 13.48 -17.70
C ALA A 81 -2.44 13.04 -16.24
N LEU A 82 -3.65 13.20 -15.69
CA LEU A 82 -3.94 12.82 -14.30
C LEU A 82 -3.84 11.31 -14.07
N PHE A 83 -4.21 10.51 -15.08
CA PHE A 83 -4.01 9.06 -15.02
C PHE A 83 -2.54 8.67 -14.98
N HIS A 84 -1.71 9.27 -15.84
CA HIS A 84 -0.27 9.03 -15.81
C HIS A 84 0.36 9.47 -14.49
N THR A 85 -0.05 10.62 -13.93
CA THR A 85 0.38 11.06 -12.60
C THR A 85 -0.02 10.06 -11.52
N LYS A 86 -1.26 9.58 -11.54
CA LYS A 86 -1.75 8.54 -10.60
C LYS A 86 -0.90 7.27 -10.70
N LEU A 87 -0.65 6.79 -11.92
CA LEU A 87 0.13 5.57 -12.16
C LEU A 87 1.59 5.75 -11.71
N PHE A 88 2.17 6.92 -11.95
CA PHE A 88 3.52 7.28 -11.51
C PHE A 88 3.63 7.29 -9.97
N LEU A 89 2.69 7.93 -9.27
CA LEU A 89 2.66 7.94 -7.81
C LEU A 89 2.45 6.53 -7.23
N PHE A 90 1.58 5.73 -7.84
CA PHE A 90 1.42 4.32 -7.49
C PHE A 90 2.74 3.55 -7.66
N GLY A 91 3.47 3.79 -8.75
CA GLY A 91 4.80 3.21 -8.97
C GLY A 91 5.78 3.57 -7.85
N ILE A 92 5.81 4.83 -7.41
CA ILE A 92 6.64 5.27 -6.28
C ILE A 92 6.24 4.55 -4.99
N MET A 93 4.94 4.39 -4.72
CA MET A 93 4.45 3.64 -3.55
C MET A 93 4.93 2.19 -3.58
N VAL A 94 4.85 1.53 -4.74
CA VAL A 94 5.32 0.15 -4.92
C VAL A 94 6.84 0.05 -4.72
N LEU A 95 7.62 0.98 -5.29
CA LEU A 95 9.08 1.02 -5.09
C LEU A 95 9.47 1.21 -3.63
N ASN A 96 8.77 2.12 -2.93
CA ASN A 96 8.96 2.30 -1.49
C ASN A 96 8.63 1.00 -0.73
N PHE A 97 7.52 0.34 -1.06
CA PHE A 97 7.18 -0.94 -0.44
C PHE A 97 8.21 -2.04 -0.72
N ILE A 98 8.73 -2.13 -1.95
CA ILE A 98 9.82 -3.06 -2.31
C ILE A 98 11.04 -2.79 -1.44
N TYR A 99 11.41 -1.53 -1.23
CA TYR A 99 12.51 -1.16 -0.33
C TYR A 99 12.23 -1.58 1.12
N ILE A 100 11.03 -1.33 1.65
CA ILE A 100 10.61 -1.80 2.98
C ILE A 100 10.75 -3.33 3.10
N TYR A 101 10.24 -4.07 2.12
CA TYR A 101 10.19 -5.54 2.17
C TYR A 101 11.56 -6.20 1.98
N PHE A 102 12.31 -5.82 0.94
CA PHE A 102 13.56 -6.50 0.60
C PHE A 102 14.75 -6.01 1.43
N TYR A 103 14.77 -4.73 1.83
CA TYR A 103 15.87 -4.18 2.61
C TYR A 103 15.54 -4.15 4.10
N LEU A 104 14.54 -3.35 4.53
CA LEU A 104 14.29 -3.11 5.95
C LEU A 104 13.83 -4.37 6.69
N PHE A 105 12.85 -5.08 6.14
CA PHE A 105 12.29 -6.27 6.77
C PHE A 105 13.31 -7.42 6.78
N ARG A 106 14.01 -7.67 5.67
CA ARG A 106 15.03 -8.73 5.58
C ARG A 106 16.24 -8.46 6.47
N LYS A 107 16.65 -7.20 6.64
CA LYS A 107 17.72 -6.78 7.56
C LYS A 107 17.25 -6.57 9.01
N ARG A 108 15.97 -6.84 9.32
CA ARG A 108 15.36 -6.67 10.65
C ARG A 108 15.47 -5.24 11.21
N LEU A 109 15.51 -4.24 10.34
CA LEU A 109 15.63 -2.81 10.69
C LEU A 109 14.25 -2.19 10.99
N PHE A 110 13.52 -2.75 11.95
CA PHE A 110 12.14 -2.38 12.25
C PHE A 110 11.96 -0.91 12.69
N LYS A 111 13.01 -0.26 13.21
CA LYS A 111 12.98 1.14 13.63
C LYS A 111 12.68 2.11 12.47
N HIS A 112 13.09 1.79 11.25
CA HIS A 112 12.93 2.68 10.09
C HIS A 112 11.66 2.42 9.27
N ILE A 113 11.04 1.24 9.43
CA ILE A 113 9.80 0.87 8.72
C ILE A 113 8.70 1.94 8.87
N PRO A 114 8.44 2.52 10.07
CA PRO A 114 7.34 3.46 10.25
C PRO A 114 7.46 4.70 9.38
N ASN A 115 8.67 5.23 9.20
CA ASN A 115 8.92 6.43 8.40
C ASN A 115 8.56 6.19 6.94
N PHE A 116 8.98 5.05 6.39
CA PHE A 116 8.67 4.68 5.02
C PHE A 116 7.19 4.34 4.83
N VAL A 117 6.54 3.75 5.84
CA VAL A 117 5.08 3.51 5.83
C VAL A 117 4.30 4.83 5.88
N TRP A 118 4.73 5.83 6.65
CA TRP A 118 4.12 7.17 6.62
C TRP A 118 4.20 7.82 5.24
N ILE A 119 5.37 7.77 4.60
CA ILE A 119 5.56 8.27 3.23
C ILE A 119 4.59 7.56 2.27
N ASN A 120 4.50 6.22 2.38
CA ASN A 120 3.62 5.42 1.53
C ASN A 120 2.14 5.76 1.77
N LEU A 121 1.75 5.98 3.02
CA LEU A 121 0.39 6.38 3.39
C LEU A 121 0.01 7.74 2.79
N ILE A 122 0.90 8.73 2.88
CA ILE A 122 0.66 10.06 2.28
C ILE A 122 0.50 9.95 0.77
N LEU A 123 1.38 9.20 0.10
CA LEU A 123 1.25 8.94 -1.33
C LEU A 123 -0.08 8.24 -1.67
N GLY A 124 -0.52 7.28 -0.85
CA GLY A 124 -1.80 6.59 -1.03
C GLY A 124 -3.01 7.52 -0.89
N ILE A 125 -2.96 8.46 0.05
CA ILE A 125 -3.98 9.49 0.20
C ILE A 125 -3.99 10.41 -1.03
N LEU A 126 -2.83 10.84 -1.51
CA LEU A 126 -2.74 11.65 -2.73
C LEU A 126 -3.31 10.93 -3.95
N VAL A 127 -2.99 9.65 -4.13
CA VAL A 127 -3.52 8.81 -5.21
C VAL A 127 -5.05 8.69 -5.13
N THR A 128 -5.61 8.50 -3.93
CA THR A 128 -7.07 8.40 -3.73
C THR A 128 -7.79 9.73 -3.97
N LEU A 129 -7.19 10.85 -3.57
CA LEU A 129 -7.69 12.18 -3.92
C LEU A 129 -7.71 12.40 -5.43
N ILE A 130 -6.62 12.09 -6.13
CA ILE A 130 -6.54 12.22 -7.59
C ILE A 130 -7.64 11.40 -8.28
N ILE A 131 -7.92 10.17 -7.82
CA ILE A 131 -9.03 9.34 -8.35
C ILE A 131 -10.38 10.07 -8.22
N THR A 132 -10.59 10.80 -7.14
CA THR A 132 -11.86 11.50 -6.87
C THR A 132 -12.08 12.68 -7.84
N TYR A 133 -10.99 13.30 -8.32
CA TYR A 133 -11.04 14.41 -9.29
C TYR A 133 -11.02 13.94 -10.75
N ILE A 134 -10.53 12.72 -11.04
CA ILE A 134 -10.63 12.11 -12.37
C ILE A 134 -12.07 11.61 -12.55
N ARG A 135 -12.96 12.50 -12.99
CA ARG A 135 -14.34 12.16 -13.39
C ARG A 135 -14.43 11.68 -14.81
#